data_AF-A0A954XV93-F1
#
_entry.id   AF-A0A954XV93-F1
#
_cell.length_a   1.000
_cell.length_b   1.000
_cell.length_c   1.000
_cell.angle_alpha   90.00
_cell.angle_beta   90.00
_cell.angle_gamma   90.00
#
_symmetry.space_group_name_H-M   'P 1'
#
loop_
_entity.id
_entity.type
_entity.pdbx_description
1 polymer ?
#
loop_
_entity_poly.entity_id
_entity_poly.type
_entity_poly.pdbx_seq_one_letter_code
_entity_poly.pdbx_strand_id
1 'polypeptide(L)'
;MFRSCFLLASVLVLLSMVVPVAPSRGGTVFLGPTPYLNAADSPFPVDGSNPRFFLEDFEDGLLNTPGVTTLTTGTAKISAPGPTTDSVDGDDGLVDGSGTSGWSLQRLMFPDFTNVYFTSFNFRFSESELGLLPNAFGIV
;
A
#
# COMPACT_ATOMS: atom_id res chain seq x y z
N MET A 1 -59.29 25.58 53.53
CA MET A 1 -59.39 25.91 52.09
C MET A 1 -58.29 25.14 51.36
N PHE A 2 -58.68 24.14 50.56
CA PHE A 2 -58.11 23.62 49.29
C PHE A 2 -56.56 23.73 49.07
N ARG A 3 -55.78 22.68 48.74
CA ARG A 3 -56.05 21.49 47.92
C ARG A 3 -55.06 20.34 48.22
N SER A 4 -55.57 19.12 48.17
CA SER A 4 -54.84 17.88 47.89
C SER A 4 -54.73 17.70 46.36
N CYS A 5 -53.60 17.24 45.80
CA CYS A 5 -53.52 16.85 44.39
C CYS A 5 -52.39 15.83 44.13
N PHE A 6 -52.78 14.54 44.13
CA PHE A 6 -52.31 13.40 43.34
C PHE A 6 -50.81 12.98 43.31
N LEU A 7 -50.56 11.78 43.89
CA LEU A 7 -49.60 10.79 43.37
C LEU A 7 -49.95 10.40 41.92
N LEU A 8 -48.96 10.26 41.02
CA LEU A 8 -48.94 9.34 39.86
C LEU A 8 -47.52 9.38 39.25
N ALA A 9 -46.65 8.40 39.51
CA ALA A 9 -46.41 7.19 38.69
C ALA A 9 -45.66 7.44 37.37
N SER A 10 -44.44 6.89 37.31
CA SER A 10 -43.64 6.41 36.16
C SER A 10 -44.14 6.69 34.75
N VAL A 11 -43.27 7.21 33.86
CA VAL A 11 -42.70 6.44 32.72
C VAL A 11 -41.37 7.08 32.31
N LEU A 12 -40.26 6.40 32.59
CA LEU A 12 -38.96 6.64 31.98
C LEU A 12 -39.03 6.12 30.53
N VAL A 13 -39.27 7.01 29.55
CA VAL A 13 -39.16 6.61 28.13
C VAL A 13 -37.70 6.73 27.72
N LEU A 14 -36.93 5.66 27.99
CA LEU A 14 -35.69 5.37 27.27
C LEU A 14 -36.08 5.04 25.83
N LEU A 15 -36.13 6.05 24.98
CA LEU A 15 -36.26 5.87 23.54
C LEU A 15 -34.92 5.34 23.04
N SER A 16 -34.77 4.00 23.02
CA SER A 16 -33.63 3.37 22.39
C SER A 16 -33.65 3.75 20.91
N MET A 17 -32.67 4.55 20.52
CA MET A 17 -32.33 4.75 19.12
C MET A 17 -31.88 3.38 18.59
N VAL A 18 -32.80 2.60 18.04
CA VAL A 18 -32.44 1.49 17.16
C VAL A 18 -31.88 2.18 15.91
N VAL A 19 -30.58 2.46 15.94
CA VAL A 19 -29.84 2.87 14.75
C VAL A 19 -29.85 1.64 13.85
N PRO A 20 -30.52 1.65 12.69
CA PRO A 20 -30.38 0.56 11.75
C PRO A 20 -28.90 0.54 11.33
N VAL A 21 -28.17 -0.49 11.79
CA VAL A 21 -26.84 -0.79 11.25
C VAL A 21 -27.08 -1.22 9.81
N ALA A 22 -26.93 -0.28 8.88
CA ALA A 22 -26.89 -0.62 7.47
C ALA A 22 -25.76 -1.65 7.30
N PRO A 23 -26.00 -2.79 6.65
CA PRO A 23 -24.92 -3.73 6.37
C PRO A 23 -23.87 -2.98 5.54
N SER A 24 -22.62 -3.00 5.99
CA SER A 24 -21.50 -2.51 5.18
C SER A 24 -21.41 -3.41 3.94
N ARG A 25 -22.00 -2.98 2.84
CA ARG A 25 -21.76 -3.59 1.53
C ARG A 25 -20.35 -3.18 1.08
N GLY A 26 -19.35 -3.83 1.64
CA GLY A 26 -18.02 -3.88 1.03
C GLY A 26 -18.13 -4.77 -0.21
N GLY A 27 -18.49 -4.18 -1.34
CA GLY A 27 -18.41 -4.87 -2.62
C GLY A 27 -16.94 -5.10 -2.99
N THR A 28 -16.62 -6.27 -3.55
CA THR A 28 -15.32 -6.49 -4.17
C THR A 28 -15.13 -5.48 -5.30
N VAL A 29 -14.08 -4.68 -5.23
CA VAL A 29 -13.66 -3.83 -6.34
C VAL A 29 -12.68 -4.65 -7.18
N PHE A 30 -13.05 -4.92 -8.43
CA PHE A 30 -12.13 -5.49 -9.41
C PHE A 30 -11.29 -4.36 -9.99
N LEU A 31 -9.97 -4.47 -9.86
CA LEU A 31 -9.02 -3.54 -10.46
C LEU A 31 -8.67 -4.06 -11.85
N GLY A 32 -8.91 -3.22 -12.86
CA GLY A 32 -8.38 -3.42 -14.22
C GLY A 32 -9.26 -4.20 -15.22
N PRO A 33 -8.73 -4.38 -16.46
CA PRO A 33 -7.38 -3.99 -16.88
C PRO A 33 -7.26 -2.48 -17.15
N THR A 34 -6.43 -1.80 -16.37
CA THR A 34 -5.95 -0.44 -16.64
C THR A 34 -4.43 -0.49 -16.65
N PRO A 35 -3.76 0.04 -17.68
CA PRO A 35 -2.31 0.16 -17.68
C PRO A 35 -1.82 0.95 -16.46
N TYR A 36 -0.72 0.51 -15.88
CA TYR A 36 0.00 1.24 -14.84
C TYR A 36 1.22 1.86 -15.51
N LEU A 37 1.17 3.16 -15.80
CA LEU A 37 2.23 3.88 -16.53
C LEU A 37 3.08 4.75 -15.61
N ASN A 38 2.66 4.97 -14.35
CA ASN A 38 3.45 5.60 -13.28
C ASN A 38 2.64 5.52 -11.97
N ALA A 39 3.22 6.03 -10.88
CA ALA A 39 2.58 6.08 -9.56
C ALA A 39 1.20 6.76 -9.54
N ALA A 40 0.91 7.72 -10.43
CA ALA A 40 -0.39 8.39 -10.47
C ALA A 40 -1.52 7.51 -11.01
N ASP A 41 -1.19 6.40 -11.68
CA ASP A 41 -2.17 5.39 -12.12
C ASP A 41 -2.48 4.36 -11.01
N SER A 42 -1.88 4.52 -9.83
CA SER A 42 -2.12 3.62 -8.71
C SER A 42 -3.59 3.64 -8.28
N PRO A 43 -4.23 2.46 -8.13
CA PRO A 43 -5.58 2.37 -7.56
C PRO A 43 -5.58 2.58 -6.04
N PHE A 44 -4.41 2.75 -5.43
CA PHE A 44 -4.21 3.02 -4.01
C PHE A 44 -3.67 4.44 -3.82
N PRO A 45 -4.03 5.11 -2.71
CA PRO A 45 -3.67 6.51 -2.47
C PRO A 45 -2.16 6.71 -2.24
N VAL A 46 -1.43 7.07 -3.30
CA VAL A 46 0.00 7.41 -3.27
C VAL A 46 0.28 8.81 -2.69
N ASP A 47 -0.76 9.63 -2.50
CA ASP A 47 -0.67 11.00 -1.99
C ASP A 47 -0.49 11.09 -0.46
N GLY A 48 -0.37 9.94 0.22
CA GLY A 48 -0.23 9.86 1.68
C GLY A 48 -1.56 10.02 2.45
N SER A 49 -2.71 10.09 1.76
CA SER A 49 -4.02 10.18 2.42
C SER A 49 -4.38 8.91 3.23
N ASN A 50 -3.74 7.77 2.92
CA ASN A 50 -3.75 6.58 3.78
C ASN A 50 -2.38 6.40 4.46
N PRO A 51 -2.26 6.63 5.79
CA PRO A 51 -0.99 6.51 6.50
C PRO A 51 -0.50 5.05 6.66
N ARG A 52 -1.25 4.06 6.17
CA ARG A 52 -0.90 2.63 6.21
C ARG A 52 -0.63 2.03 4.83
N PHE A 53 -0.60 2.87 3.80
CA PHE A 53 -0.17 2.49 2.47
C PHE A 53 1.20 3.11 2.19
N PHE A 54 2.10 2.29 1.67
CA PHE A 54 3.43 2.71 1.22
C PHE A 54 3.62 2.25 -0.22
N LEU A 55 4.32 3.05 -1.00
CA LEU A 55 4.77 2.71 -2.35
C LEU A 55 6.29 2.86 -2.36
N GLU A 56 6.97 1.81 -2.81
CA GLU A 56 8.39 1.84 -3.17
C GLU A 56 8.48 1.72 -4.69
N ASP A 57 8.95 2.77 -5.36
CA ASP A 57 9.13 2.83 -6.81
C ASP A 57 10.60 2.78 -7.22
N PHE A 58 11.55 2.89 -6.27
CA PHE A 58 12.99 2.88 -6.52
C PHE A 58 13.52 3.97 -7.46
N GLU A 59 12.72 4.95 -7.85
CA GLU A 59 13.09 5.93 -8.89
C GLU A 59 14.15 6.95 -8.43
N ASP A 60 14.50 6.92 -7.14
CA ASP A 60 15.63 7.64 -6.56
C ASP A 60 16.89 6.77 -6.39
N GLY A 61 16.84 5.51 -6.79
CA GLY A 61 17.91 4.54 -6.69
C GLY A 61 18.16 3.97 -5.29
N LEU A 62 17.24 4.21 -4.34
CA LEU A 62 17.36 3.81 -2.95
C LEU A 62 16.17 2.93 -2.53
N LEU A 63 16.39 2.13 -1.48
CA LEU A 63 15.30 1.54 -0.71
C LEU A 63 15.18 2.40 0.54
N ASN A 64 14.26 3.35 0.54
CA ASN A 64 14.11 4.31 1.62
C ASN A 64 12.66 4.47 2.11
N THR A 65 11.76 3.58 1.68
CA THR A 65 10.43 3.46 2.29
C THR A 65 10.57 3.35 3.82
N PRO A 66 9.89 4.22 4.60
CA PRO A 66 10.01 4.24 6.05
C PRO A 66 9.73 2.88 6.68
N GLY A 67 10.56 2.48 7.65
CA GLY A 67 10.40 1.22 8.36
C GLY A 67 10.64 -0.04 7.53
N VAL A 68 11.08 0.08 6.27
CA VAL A 68 11.33 -1.06 5.39
C VAL A 68 12.81 -1.43 5.38
N THR A 69 13.07 -2.72 5.52
CA THR A 69 14.38 -3.32 5.27
C THR A 69 14.24 -4.51 4.33
N THR A 70 15.19 -4.68 3.41
CA THR A 70 15.28 -5.90 2.61
C THR A 70 16.01 -6.99 3.39
N LEU A 71 15.40 -8.17 3.48
CA LEU A 71 16.00 -9.34 4.11
C LEU A 71 16.86 -10.16 3.15
N THR A 72 16.79 -9.90 1.84
CA THR A 72 17.60 -10.59 0.83
C THR A 72 18.95 -9.90 0.63
N THR A 73 19.86 -10.06 1.59
CA THR A 73 21.22 -9.53 1.49
C THR A 73 21.98 -10.24 0.37
N GLY A 74 22.65 -9.47 -0.50
CA GLY A 74 23.58 -9.98 -1.52
C GLY A 74 22.95 -10.56 -2.80
N THR A 75 21.63 -10.56 -2.96
CA THR A 75 20.94 -11.09 -4.17
C THR A 75 20.10 -10.05 -4.90
N ALA A 76 19.98 -8.83 -4.37
CA ALA A 76 19.21 -7.74 -4.94
C ALA A 76 20.10 -6.52 -5.16
N LYS A 77 19.86 -5.77 -6.24
CA LYS A 77 20.41 -4.43 -6.46
C LYS A 77 19.33 -3.52 -7.03
N ILE A 78 19.40 -2.25 -6.71
CA ILE A 78 18.64 -1.21 -7.41
C ILE A 78 19.55 -0.70 -8.52
N SER A 79 19.10 -0.88 -9.77
CA SER A 79 19.88 -0.55 -10.95
C SER A 79 19.52 0.82 -11.48
N ALA A 80 20.52 1.66 -11.70
CA ALA A 80 20.37 2.90 -12.46
C ALA A 80 19.89 2.61 -13.90
N PRO A 81 19.26 3.60 -14.55
CA PRO A 81 18.80 3.49 -15.94
C PRO A 81 19.84 2.88 -16.87
N GLY A 82 19.41 1.94 -17.71
CA GLY A 82 20.29 1.24 -18.62
C GLY A 82 19.62 0.13 -19.43
N PRO A 83 20.38 -0.54 -20.31
CA PRO A 83 19.83 -1.51 -21.26
C PRO A 83 19.26 -2.78 -20.61
N THR A 84 19.40 -2.92 -19.29
CA THR A 84 18.89 -4.06 -18.53
C THR A 84 17.88 -3.64 -17.46
N THR A 85 17.48 -2.36 -17.39
CA THR A 85 16.38 -1.94 -16.52
C THR A 85 15.04 -2.24 -17.17
N ASP A 86 14.05 -2.50 -16.32
CA ASP A 86 12.68 -2.87 -16.67
C ASP A 86 11.74 -2.11 -15.73
N SER A 87 11.87 -0.78 -15.78
CA SER A 87 11.07 0.19 -15.02
C SER A 87 9.70 0.39 -15.68
N VAL A 88 8.77 1.07 -15.02
CA VAL A 88 7.49 1.42 -15.63
C VAL A 88 7.70 2.50 -16.69
N ASP A 89 6.96 2.39 -17.79
CA ASP A 89 7.15 3.21 -19.01
C ASP A 89 7.26 4.71 -18.71
N GLY A 90 6.36 5.26 -17.89
CA GLY A 90 6.33 6.70 -17.58
C GLY A 90 7.31 7.19 -16.52
N ASP A 91 8.17 6.35 -15.95
CA ASP A 91 9.05 6.74 -14.84
C ASP A 91 10.17 7.70 -15.30
N ASP A 92 10.51 7.72 -16.59
CA ASP A 92 11.42 8.71 -17.18
C ASP A 92 10.73 10.00 -17.64
N GLY A 93 9.41 10.10 -17.42
CA GLY A 93 8.57 11.21 -17.83
C GLY A 93 8.03 11.12 -19.27
N LEU A 94 8.35 10.06 -20.01
CA LEU A 94 7.85 9.77 -21.36
C LEU A 94 7.09 8.43 -21.36
N VAL A 95 6.05 8.30 -22.18
CA VAL A 95 5.36 7.02 -22.37
C VAL A 95 5.67 6.59 -23.80
N ASP A 96 6.73 5.81 -23.98
CA ASP A 96 7.29 5.44 -25.28
C ASP A 96 7.45 3.92 -25.49
N GLY A 97 7.00 3.13 -24.52
CA GLY A 97 7.10 1.68 -24.48
C GLY A 97 8.45 1.17 -23.97
N SER A 98 9.22 1.99 -23.23
CA SER A 98 10.56 1.66 -22.75
C SER A 98 10.68 1.76 -21.22
N GLY A 99 11.02 0.65 -20.56
CA GLY A 99 11.41 0.65 -19.15
C GLY A 99 12.90 0.91 -18.90
N THR A 100 13.69 1.28 -19.91
CA THR A 100 15.16 1.33 -19.80
C THR A 100 15.71 2.64 -19.23
N SER A 101 14.89 3.68 -19.17
CA SER A 101 15.27 5.01 -18.69
C SER A 101 14.96 5.27 -17.21
N GLY A 102 14.18 4.39 -16.56
CA GLY A 102 13.90 4.43 -15.12
C GLY A 102 14.74 3.45 -14.30
N TRP A 103 14.57 3.49 -12.99
CA TRP A 103 15.26 2.58 -12.07
C TRP A 103 14.52 1.25 -11.96
N SER A 104 15.22 0.20 -11.53
CA SER A 104 14.54 -1.08 -11.30
C SER A 104 15.22 -1.89 -10.21
N LEU A 105 14.41 -2.53 -9.36
CA LEU A 105 14.87 -3.56 -8.47
C LEU A 105 15.19 -4.83 -9.27
N GLN A 106 16.44 -5.26 -9.21
CA GLN A 106 16.92 -6.41 -9.97
C GLN A 106 17.53 -7.46 -9.08
N ARG A 107 17.34 -8.71 -9.49
CA ARG A 107 18.11 -9.83 -8.94
C ARG A 107 19.54 -9.77 -9.45
N LEU A 108 20.51 -9.93 -8.55
CA LEU A 108 21.90 -10.21 -8.90
C LEU A 108 22.00 -11.63 -9.44
N MET A 109 22.47 -11.77 -10.68
CA MET A 109 22.78 -13.08 -11.24
C MET A 109 24.16 -13.50 -10.75
N PHE A 110 24.22 -14.52 -9.89
CA PHE A 110 25.48 -15.21 -9.62
C PHE A 110 25.90 -16.03 -10.86
N PRO A 111 27.21 -16.22 -11.10
CA PRO A 111 27.72 -16.91 -12.30
C PRO A 111 27.35 -18.39 -12.39
N ASP A 112 26.68 -18.96 -11.37
CA ASP A 112 26.20 -20.33 -11.41
C ASP A 112 24.81 -20.41 -12.06
N PHE A 113 24.80 -20.56 -13.39
CA PHE A 113 23.61 -20.75 -14.21
C PHE A 113 22.98 -22.14 -14.06
N THR A 114 23.57 -23.05 -13.26
CA THR A 114 23.09 -24.43 -13.16
C THR A 114 21.97 -24.61 -12.14
N ASN A 115 21.81 -23.66 -11.22
CA ASN A 115 20.70 -23.61 -10.29
C ASN A 115 19.98 -22.26 -10.39
N VAL A 116 18.84 -22.25 -11.09
CA VAL A 116 17.91 -21.11 -11.06
C VAL A 116 17.24 -21.10 -9.70
N TYR A 117 17.93 -20.60 -8.67
CA TYR A 117 17.29 -20.34 -7.39
C TYR A 117 16.24 -19.25 -7.61
N PHE A 118 14.97 -19.60 -7.44
CA PHE A 118 13.93 -18.60 -7.22
C PHE A 118 14.29 -17.85 -5.94
N THR A 119 14.86 -16.65 -6.08
CA THR A 119 15.14 -15.78 -4.95
C THR A 119 13.94 -14.92 -4.69
N SER A 120 13.38 -14.99 -3.49
CA SER A 120 12.33 -14.07 -3.07
C SER A 120 12.92 -12.72 -2.69
N PHE A 121 12.29 -11.62 -3.13
CA PHE A 121 12.46 -10.34 -2.44
C PHE A 121 11.64 -10.38 -1.16
N ASN A 122 12.31 -10.18 -0.03
CA ASN A 122 11.68 -10.17 1.28
C ASN A 122 11.78 -8.76 1.85
N PHE A 123 10.62 -8.12 2.03
CA PHE A 123 10.51 -6.81 2.65
C PHE A 123 9.97 -6.99 4.07
N ARG A 124 10.64 -6.36 5.03
CA ARG A 124 10.22 -6.37 6.43
C ARG A 124 9.89 -4.97 6.88
N PHE A 125 8.71 -4.83 7.45
CA PHE A 125 8.23 -3.59 8.07
C PHE A 125 8.50 -3.60 9.57
N SER A 126 9.00 -2.48 10.09
CA SER A 126 9.26 -2.23 11.50
C SER A 126 8.08 -1.50 12.13
N GLU A 127 7.24 -2.22 12.88
CA GLU A 127 6.13 -1.60 13.62
C GLU A 127 6.62 -0.56 14.64
N SER A 128 7.78 -0.77 15.25
CA SER A 128 8.36 0.19 16.20
C SER A 128 8.79 1.51 15.55
N GLU A 129 9.17 1.51 14.27
CA GLU A 129 9.50 2.72 13.52
C GLU A 129 8.26 3.40 12.95
N LEU A 130 7.27 2.61 12.50
CA LEU A 130 6.05 3.09 11.86
C LEU A 130 4.92 3.42 12.85
N GLY A 131 5.00 2.93 14.09
CA GLY A 131 3.92 2.96 15.09
C GLY A 131 2.78 1.97 14.83
N LEU A 132 2.63 1.48 13.59
CA LEU A 132 1.64 0.51 13.12
C LEU A 132 2.21 -0.26 11.91
N LEU A 133 1.73 -1.48 11.66
CA LEU A 133 2.03 -2.18 10.41
C LEU A 133 1.18 -1.66 9.23
N PRO A 134 1.71 -1.63 8.00
CA PRO A 134 0.93 -1.34 6.79
C PRO A 134 -0.21 -2.34 6.60
N ASN A 135 -1.29 -1.89 5.97
CA ASN A 135 -2.37 -2.77 5.52
C ASN A 135 -2.39 -2.95 3.99
N ALA A 136 -1.54 -2.21 3.27
CA ALA A 136 -1.27 -2.36 1.86
C ALA A 136 0.15 -1.84 1.56
N PHE A 137 0.82 -2.45 0.58
CA PHE A 137 2.15 -2.06 0.13
C PHE A 137 2.25 -2.26 -1.38
N GLY A 138 2.73 -1.25 -2.09
CA GLY A 138 3.04 -1.31 -3.51
C GLY A 138 4.55 -1.41 -3.72
N ILE A 139 4.94 -2.23 -4.68
CA ILE A 139 6.30 -2.31 -5.23
C ILE A 139 6.13 -2.18 -6.74
N VAL A 140 6.95 -1.33 -7.35
CA VAL A 140 7.08 -1.22 -8.81
C VAL A 140 8.41 -1.82 -9.25
#